data_AF-A0A371FNR5-F1
#
_entry.id   AF-A0A371FNR5-F1
#
_cell.length_a   1.000
_cell.length_b   1.000
_cell.length_c   1.000
_cell.angle_alpha   90.00
_cell.angle_beta   90.00
_cell.angle_gamma   90.00
#
_symmetry.space_group_name_H-M   'P 1'
#
loop_
_entity.id
_entity.type
_entity.pdbx_description
1 polymer ?
#
loop_
_entity_poly.entity_id
_entity_poly.type
_entity_poly.pdbx_seq_one_letter_code
_entity_poly.pdbx_strand_id
1 'polypeptide(L)'
;EALLLLLDVGPSMHSVLPEIEKVCSMLVQKKLIYNKYDEVGIILFGTEDTDNELTTEVGGYQHVVVLKNIKVVDGDIVEALQQLPRGTTDGDCIHK
;
A
#
# COMPACT_ATOMS: atom_id res chain seq x y z
N GLU A 1 -8.26 -14.14 7.70
CA GLU A 1 -7.38 -13.14 8.34
C GLU A 1 -7.45 -11.86 7.52
N ALA A 2 -7.15 -10.70 8.11
CA ALA A 2 -7.04 -9.44 7.39
C ALA A 2 -5.60 -8.94 7.43
N LEU A 3 -5.05 -8.54 6.28
CA LEU A 3 -3.72 -7.98 6.12
C LEU A 3 -3.81 -6.59 5.47
N LEU A 4 -3.25 -5.58 6.12
CA LEU A 4 -3.11 -4.25 5.56
C LEU A 4 -1.62 -3.98 5.30
N LEU A 5 -1.27 -3.70 4.05
CA LEU A 5 0.07 -3.30 3.66
C LEU A 5 0.14 -1.77 3.66
N LEU A 6 0.87 -1.21 4.63
CA LEU A 6 1.16 0.22 4.71
C LEU A 6 2.57 0.45 4.15
N LEU A 7 2.68 1.07 2.98
CA LEU A 7 3.92 1.15 2.20
C LEU A 7 4.36 2.59 1.97
N ASP A 8 5.62 2.88 2.31
CA ASP A 8 6.24 4.16 2.00
C ASP A 8 6.74 4.15 0.56
N VAL A 9 6.25 5.10 -0.24
CA VAL A 9 6.66 5.28 -1.63
C VAL A 9 7.42 6.59 -1.84
N GLY A 10 7.78 7.29 -0.77
CA GLY A 10 8.50 8.56 -0.81
C GLY A 10 9.92 8.42 -1.38
N PRO A 11 10.56 9.55 -1.74
CA PRO A 11 11.87 9.57 -2.42
C PRO A 11 12.97 8.76 -1.72
N SER A 12 12.97 8.73 -0.39
CA SER A 12 13.94 7.99 0.42
C SER A 12 13.88 6.47 0.21
N MET A 13 12.73 5.94 -0.23
CA MET A 13 12.46 4.51 -0.39
C MET A 13 12.62 4.02 -1.83
N HIS A 14 12.80 4.92 -2.80
CA HIS A 14 12.87 4.57 -4.24
C HIS A 14 13.95 3.56 -4.60
N SER A 15 15.04 3.51 -3.83
CA SER A 15 16.16 2.58 -4.04
C SER A 15 15.84 1.14 -3.64
N VAL A 16 14.89 0.95 -2.71
CA VAL A 16 14.47 -0.36 -2.16
C VAL A 16 13.06 -0.77 -2.60
N LEU A 17 12.35 0.13 -3.27
CA LEU A 17 10.98 -0.10 -3.74
C LEU A 17 10.85 -1.35 -4.64
N PRO A 18 11.78 -1.65 -5.57
CA PRO A 18 11.72 -2.88 -6.36
C PRO A 18 11.76 -4.16 -5.52
N GLU A 19 12.54 -4.17 -4.44
CA GLU A 19 12.59 -5.27 -3.49
C GLU A 19 11.29 -5.39 -2.69
N ILE A 20 10.70 -4.26 -2.29
CA ILE A 20 9.40 -4.20 -1.60
C ILE A 20 8.29 -4.75 -2.50
N GLU A 21 8.21 -4.31 -3.76
CA GLU A 21 7.25 -4.80 -4.77
C GLU A 21 7.32 -6.33 -4.88
N LYS A 22 8.54 -6.88 -4.98
CA LYS A 22 8.76 -8.32 -5.06
C LYS A 22 8.32 -9.06 -3.81
N VAL A 23 8.72 -8.60 -2.63
CA VAL A 23 8.40 -9.26 -1.35
C VAL A 23 6.89 -9.21 -1.07
N CYS A 24 6.26 -8.05 -1.25
CA CYS A 24 4.83 -7.89 -1.06
C CYS A 24 4.03 -8.71 -2.07
N SER A 25 4.42 -8.71 -3.36
CA SER A 25 3.79 -9.54 -4.38
C SER A 25 3.86 -11.03 -4.03
N MET A 26 5.03 -11.53 -3.61
CA MET A 26 5.20 -12.93 -3.19
C MET A 26 4.33 -13.28 -1.98
N LEU A 27 4.23 -12.36 -1.00
CA LEU A 27 3.40 -12.55 0.18
C LEU A 27 1.91 -12.70 -0.20
N VAL A 28 1.40 -11.83 -1.06
CA VAL A 28 0.00 -11.85 -1.51
C VAL A 28 -0.27 -13.06 -2.41
N GLN A 29 0.65 -13.42 -3.32
CA GLN A 29 0.55 -14.64 -4.13
C GLN A 29 0.45 -15.90 -3.26
N LYS A 30 1.25 -15.99 -2.19
CA LYS A 30 1.16 -17.10 -1.23
C LYS A 30 -0.22 -17.14 -0.56
N LYS A 31 -0.75 -16.00 -0.15
CA LYS A 31 -2.12 -15.91 0.41
C LYS A 31 -3.18 -16.33 -0.61
N LEU A 32 -3.07 -15.90 -1.86
CA LEU A 32 -4.00 -16.31 -2.94
C LEU A 32 -4.05 -17.84 -3.13
N ILE A 33 -2.91 -18.52 -3.01
CA ILE A 33 -2.82 -19.99 -3.19
C ILE A 33 -3.34 -20.76 -1.98
N TYR A 34 -2.93 -20.36 -0.77
CA TYR A 34 -3.17 -21.15 0.45
C TYR A 34 -4.36 -20.65 1.29
N ASN A 35 -4.66 -19.36 1.23
CA ASN A 35 -5.63 -18.67 2.09
C ASN A 35 -6.55 -17.75 1.26
N LYS A 36 -7.19 -18.28 0.22
CA LYS A 36 -7.96 -17.49 -0.77
C LYS A 36 -9.15 -16.66 -0.23
N TYR A 37 -9.50 -16.80 1.05
CA TYR A 37 -10.54 -16.02 1.71
C TYR A 37 -9.98 -14.97 2.68
N ASP A 38 -8.65 -14.85 2.80
CA ASP A 38 -8.03 -13.75 3.52
C ASP A 38 -8.31 -12.43 2.80
N GLU A 39 -8.46 -11.37 3.58
CA GLU A 39 -8.66 -10.02 3.08
C GLU A 39 -7.34 -9.25 3.07
N VAL A 40 -7.09 -8.50 2.00
CA VAL A 40 -5.89 -7.69 1.83
C VAL A 40 -6.28 -6.28 1.39
N GLY A 41 -5.66 -5.27 2.00
CA GLY A 41 -5.72 -3.87 1.56
C GLY A 41 -4.32 -3.28 1.44
N ILE A 42 -4.18 -2.24 0.60
CA ILE A 42 -2.91 -1.56 0.32
C ILE A 42 -3.11 -0.06 0.52
N ILE A 43 -2.28 0.53 1.37
CA ILE A 43 -2.22 1.95 1.66
C ILE A 43 -0.80 2.44 1.36
N LEU A 44 -0.71 3.54 0.64
CA LEU A 44 0.55 4.19 0.29
C LEU A 44 0.67 5.51 1.06
N PHE A 45 1.86 5.81 1.55
CA PHE A 45 2.20 7.11 2.11
C PHE A 45 3.48 7.66 1.45
N GLY A 46 3.64 8.98 1.42
CA GLY A 46 4.68 9.66 0.64
C GLY A 46 4.28 9.94 -0.82
N THR A 47 2.99 9.82 -1.15
CA THR A 47 2.46 10.13 -2.49
C THR A 47 2.36 11.64 -2.75
N GLU A 48 2.23 12.05 -4.02
CA GLU A 48 1.90 13.44 -4.34
C GLU A 48 0.47 13.77 -3.89
N ASP A 49 -0.46 12.91 -4.31
CA ASP A 49 -1.90 13.03 -4.06
C ASP A 49 -2.31 12.66 -2.62
N THR A 50 -3.57 12.91 -2.28
CA THR A 50 -4.18 12.42 -1.04
C THR A 50 -5.56 11.88 -1.36
N ASP A 51 -5.77 10.59 -1.09
CA ASP A 51 -7.04 9.90 -1.34
C ASP A 51 -7.30 8.89 -0.21
N ASN A 52 -7.85 9.42 0.87
CA ASN A 52 -8.30 8.65 2.01
C ASN A 52 -9.47 9.35 2.73
N GLU A 53 -10.35 8.57 3.35
CA GLU A 53 -11.56 9.07 4.01
C GLU A 53 -11.22 9.99 5.19
N LEU A 54 -10.13 9.72 5.92
CA LEU A 54 -9.73 10.48 7.11
C LEU A 54 -9.40 11.94 6.79
N THR A 55 -8.66 12.20 5.69
CA THR A 55 -8.39 13.58 5.26
C THR A 55 -9.67 14.35 5.00
N THR A 56 -10.71 13.70 4.47
CA THR A 56 -12.00 14.33 4.19
C THR A 56 -12.81 14.57 5.47
N GLU A 57 -12.80 13.63 6.40
CA GLU A 57 -13.65 13.67 7.60
C GLU A 57 -13.05 14.51 8.74
N VAL A 58 -11.75 14.42 8.96
CA VAL A 58 -11.08 15.01 10.15
C VAL A 58 -9.89 15.92 9.80
N GLY A 59 -9.48 15.96 8.54
CA GLY A 59 -8.27 16.67 8.10
C GLY A 59 -6.98 15.93 8.47
N GLY A 60 -5.83 16.43 7.99
CA GLY A 60 -4.54 15.75 8.12
C GLY A 60 -4.41 14.56 7.16
N TYR A 61 -3.54 13.60 7.50
CA TYR A 61 -3.25 12.39 6.69
C TYR A 61 -2.96 12.70 5.21
N GLN A 62 -2.24 13.80 4.97
CA GLN A 62 -1.85 14.21 3.62
C GLN A 62 -0.82 13.24 3.05
N HIS A 63 -0.77 13.16 1.72
CA HIS A 63 0.16 12.32 0.97
C HIS A 63 -0.06 10.82 1.19
N VAL A 64 -1.27 10.46 1.64
CA VAL A 64 -1.73 9.08 1.87
C VAL A 64 -2.85 8.73 0.90
N VAL A 65 -2.68 7.60 0.20
CA VAL A 65 -3.63 7.06 -0.79
C VAL A 65 -3.98 5.62 -0.43
N VAL A 66 -5.28 5.31 -0.38
CA VAL A 66 -5.76 3.92 -0.31
C VAL A 66 -5.76 3.31 -1.71
N LEU A 67 -4.64 2.71 -2.11
CA LEU A 67 -4.47 2.11 -3.45
C LEU A 67 -5.46 0.96 -3.69
N LYS A 68 -5.68 0.12 -2.66
CA LYS A 68 -6.69 -0.95 -2.69
C LYS A 68 -7.40 -0.98 -1.34
N ASN A 69 -8.70 -0.74 -1.37
CA ASN A 69 -9.58 -1.01 -0.23
C ASN A 69 -9.47 -2.48 0.19
N ILE A 70 -9.61 -2.73 1.49
CA ILE A 70 -9.58 -4.08 2.02
C ILE A 70 -10.67 -4.93 1.37
N LYS A 71 -10.27 -6.06 0.79
CA LYS A 71 -11.17 -7.02 0.15
C LYS A 71 -10.53 -8.41 0.12
N VAL A 72 -11.32 -9.43 -0.21
CA VAL A 72 -10.82 -10.79 -0.43
C VAL A 72 -9.70 -10.78 -1.47
N VAL A 73 -8.61 -11.49 -1.16
CA VAL A 73 -7.43 -11.56 -2.01
C VAL A 73 -7.74 -12.11 -3.40
N ASP A 74 -7.30 -11.40 -4.43
CA ASP A 74 -7.41 -11.81 -5.83
C ASP A 74 -6.15 -11.41 -6.63
N GLY A 75 -6.18 -11.64 -7.94
CA GLY A 75 -5.06 -11.31 -8.84
C GLY A 75 -4.80 -9.81 -8.97
N ASP A 76 -5.81 -8.94 -8.78
CA ASP A 76 -5.65 -7.50 -8.99
C ASP A 76 -4.77 -6.87 -7.90
N ILE A 77 -4.76 -7.47 -6.70
CA ILE A 77 -3.94 -7.01 -5.57
C ILE A 77 -2.48 -7.35 -5.85
N VAL A 78 -2.23 -8.50 -6.48
CA VAL A 78 -0.89 -8.90 -6.89
C VAL A 78 -0.37 -7.95 -7.97
N GLU A 79 -1.20 -7.62 -8.98
CA GLU A 79 -0.83 -6.68 -10.03
C GLU A 79 -0.54 -5.27 -9.48
N ALA A 80 -1.34 -4.80 -8.52
CA ALA A 80 -1.13 -3.51 -7.87
C ALA A 80 0.22 -3.42 -7.10
N LEU A 81 0.77 -4.54 -6.64
CA LEU A 81 2.05 -4.59 -5.92
C LEU A 81 3.27 -4.74 -6.85
N GLN A 82 3.07 -5.02 -8.14
CA GLN A 82 4.17 -5.17 -9.09
C GLN A 82 4.70 -3.85 -9.63
N GLN A 83 3.90 -2.78 -9.53
CA GLN A 83 4.25 -1.45 -10.02
C GLN A 83 3.70 -0.40 -9.05
N LEU A 84 4.38 -0.25 -7.91
CA LEU A 84 4.06 0.78 -6.95
C LEU A 84 4.45 2.14 -7.53
N PRO A 85 3.61 3.19 -7.36
CA PRO A 85 3.96 4.52 -7.82
C PRO A 85 5.17 5.02 -7.03
N ARG A 86 6.00 5.85 -7.66
CA ARG A 86 7.07 6.59 -6.99
C ARG A 86 6.50 7.90 -6.50
N GLY A 87 6.32 8.00 -5.18
CA GLY A 87 5.90 9.22 -4.52
C GLY A 87 6.95 10.32 -4.58
N THR A 88 6.51 11.56 -4.41
CA THR A 88 7.34 12.77 -4.47
C THR A 88 7.53 13.45 -3.12
N THR A 89 6.85 12.96 -2.09
CA THR A 89 6.82 13.58 -0.76
C THR A 89 7.39 12.61 0.26
N ASP A 90 8.03 13.14 1.31
CA ASP A 90 8.44 12.32 2.43
C ASP A 90 7.21 11.85 3.21
N GLY A 91 7.11 10.54 3.38
CA GLY A 91 6.03 9.92 4.13
C GLY A 91 6.21 10.06 5.64
N ASP A 92 5.15 10.40 6.37
CA ASP A 92 5.11 10.28 7.82
C ASP A 92 4.28 9.05 8.20
N CYS A 93 4.93 7.99 8.68
CA CYS A 93 4.25 6.73 8.97
C CYS A 93 3.45 6.79 10.28
N ILE A 94 3.92 7.52 11.30
CA ILE A 94 3.25 7.86 12.56
C ILE A 94 4.07 9.00 13.16
N HIS A 95 3.47 10.17 13.39
CA HIS A 95 4.11 11.33 14.04
C HIS A 95 5.05 10.86 15.18
N LYS A 96 6.35 11.13 15.04
CA LYS A 96 7.32 10.94 16.12
C LYS A 96 7.20 12.03 17.17
#